data_AF-A0A8X7NH30-F1
#
_entry.id   AF-A0A8X7NH30-F1
#
_cell.length_a   1.000
_cell.length_b   1.000
_cell.length_c   1.000
_cell.angle_alpha   90.00
_cell.angle_beta   90.00
_cell.angle_gamma   90.00
#
_symmetry.space_group_name_H-M   'P 1'
#
loop_
_entity.id
_entity.type
_entity.pdbx_description
1 polymer ?
#
loop_
_entity_poly.entity_id
_entity_poly.type
_entity_poly.pdbx_seq_one_letter_code
_entity_poly.pdbx_strand_id
1 'polypeptide(L)'
;MDIQARLDHLQKIIYADFDGLLSTLNGQDDDNSATTIRARINQNLLEFKDYLRIMKSISRGDTNYRIYELKYKSLKQKYREVQLHLNEEQQVKIQEYRLKHFNVLPDIDTNTDKVTDETTLQATRDQLFSNRSSKKTAEASIAQQINQQNTKITSSLQKSRDMLSTTILQSELNIDAIDQQTKDLAKLNESFIQFGDLLSKSKGIIKFIEKQDKQDRQRIYLSMGFFILCCCWVLYRRVLRRPLKILFWSLFKIFNIFNWILGTGSRVKTTDVDVDTLSVIISTTAAVVSTILTDLPDDSFTETLEEIVSGITTTSARLADEL
;
A
#
# COMPACT_ATOMS: atom_id res chain seq x y z
N MET A 1 11.51 -36.71 -9.75
CA MET A 1 12.25 -36.52 -8.49
C MET A 1 11.29 -35.92 -7.49
N ASP A 2 11.08 -36.62 -6.37
CA ASP A 2 10.07 -36.27 -5.38
C ASP A 2 10.33 -34.90 -4.76
N ILE A 3 9.38 -33.97 -4.91
CA ILE A 3 9.48 -32.61 -4.36
C ILE A 3 9.64 -32.67 -2.83
N GLN A 4 9.03 -33.67 -2.20
CA GLN A 4 9.12 -33.94 -0.77
C GLN A 4 10.53 -34.32 -0.32
N ALA A 5 11.24 -35.14 -1.10
CA ALA A 5 12.63 -35.53 -0.81
C ALA A 5 13.59 -34.34 -0.90
N ARG A 6 13.35 -33.41 -1.84
CA ARG A 6 14.11 -32.15 -1.93
C ARG A 6 13.84 -31.22 -0.75
N LEU A 7 12.59 -31.13 -0.27
CA LEU A 7 12.27 -30.37 0.94
C LEU A 7 12.97 -30.93 2.18
N ASP A 8 12.99 -32.26 2.36
CA ASP A 8 13.66 -32.88 3.51
C ASP A 8 15.17 -32.67 3.48
N HIS A 9 15.78 -32.76 2.29
CA HIS A 9 17.21 -32.46 2.11
C HIS A 9 17.54 -30.99 2.44
N LEU A 10 16.77 -30.04 1.91
CA LEU A 10 16.95 -28.62 2.24
C LEU A 10 16.76 -28.35 3.73
N GLN A 11 15.77 -29.00 4.37
CA GLN A 11 15.55 -28.87 5.80
C GLN A 11 16.81 -29.26 6.59
N LYS A 12 17.43 -30.39 6.27
CA LYS A 12 18.67 -30.85 6.94
C LYS A 12 19.82 -29.89 6.74
N ILE A 13 20.00 -29.38 5.52
CA ILE A 13 21.04 -28.38 5.23
C ILE A 13 20.83 -27.12 6.07
N ILE A 14 19.60 -26.59 6.11
CA ILE A 14 19.32 -25.37 6.87
C ILE A 14 19.57 -25.58 8.36
N TYR A 15 19.23 -26.74 8.93
CA TYR A 15 19.55 -27.04 10.34
C TYR A 15 21.06 -27.16 10.60
N ALA A 16 21.83 -27.74 9.68
CA ALA A 16 23.28 -27.82 9.79
C ALA A 16 23.92 -26.42 9.67
N ASP A 17 23.44 -25.58 8.76
CA ASP A 17 23.89 -24.19 8.64
C ASP A 17 23.56 -23.37 9.90
N PHE A 18 22.41 -23.61 10.54
CA PHE A 18 22.08 -23.01 11.83
C PHE A 18 23.04 -23.42 12.94
N ASP A 19 23.41 -24.70 13.00
CA ASP A 19 24.35 -25.22 13.99
C ASP A 19 25.77 -24.70 13.76
N GLY A 20 26.17 -24.58 12.48
CA GLY A 20 27.42 -23.92 12.09
C GLY A 20 27.44 -22.43 12.46
N LEU A 21 26.32 -21.74 12.32
CA LEU A 21 26.18 -20.34 12.75
C LEU A 21 26.27 -20.20 14.28
N LEU A 22 25.65 -21.12 15.03
CA LEU A 22 25.77 -21.14 16.49
C LEU A 22 27.17 -21.53 16.96
N SER A 23 27.88 -22.37 16.20
CA SER A 23 29.27 -22.76 16.52
C SER A 23 30.27 -21.64 16.23
N THR A 24 30.11 -20.91 15.11
CA THR A 24 30.95 -19.73 14.81
C THR A 24 30.65 -18.55 15.72
N LEU A 25 29.55 -18.58 16.47
CA LEU A 25 29.24 -17.60 17.51
C LEU A 25 30.01 -17.84 18.80
N ASN A 26 30.19 -19.11 19.16
CA ASN A 26 30.98 -19.48 20.32
C ASN A 26 32.50 -19.36 20.06
N GLY A 27 32.91 -19.25 18.79
CA GLY A 27 34.28 -19.00 18.36
C GLY A 27 34.49 -17.52 17.98
N GLN A 28 35.50 -16.88 18.56
CA GLN A 28 35.56 -15.41 18.65
C GLN A 28 35.93 -14.64 17.36
N ASP A 29 36.39 -15.25 16.25
CA ASP A 29 37.28 -14.49 15.35
C ASP A 29 36.90 -14.38 13.86
N ASP A 30 35.75 -14.86 13.36
CA ASP A 30 35.51 -14.86 11.90
C ASP A 30 34.13 -14.33 11.45
N ASP A 31 33.99 -13.00 11.47
CA ASP A 31 32.79 -12.27 11.01
C ASP A 31 32.45 -12.56 9.52
N ASN A 32 33.45 -12.86 8.71
CA ASN A 32 33.27 -13.25 7.31
C ASN A 32 32.61 -14.64 7.16
N SER A 33 32.93 -15.57 8.05
CA SER A 33 32.30 -16.89 8.09
C SER A 33 30.84 -16.78 8.55
N ALA A 34 30.53 -15.93 9.52
CA ALA A 34 29.16 -15.71 9.97
C ALA A 34 28.28 -15.07 8.88
N THR A 35 28.79 -14.08 8.15
CA THR A 35 28.05 -13.40 7.06
C THR A 35 27.76 -14.33 5.88
N THR A 36 28.73 -15.16 5.49
CA THR A 36 28.56 -16.16 4.43
C THR A 36 27.56 -17.25 4.82
N ILE A 37 27.58 -17.73 6.07
CA ILE A 37 26.59 -18.69 6.59
C ILE A 37 25.19 -18.06 6.61
N ARG A 38 25.04 -16.80 7.03
CA ARG A 38 23.76 -16.08 7.00
C ARG A 38 23.20 -15.95 5.58
N ALA A 39 24.05 -15.63 4.61
CA ALA A 39 23.66 -15.55 3.20
C ALA A 39 23.19 -16.90 2.67
N ARG A 40 23.92 -17.98 3.00
CA ARG A 40 23.55 -19.35 2.63
C ARG A 40 22.22 -19.78 3.25
N ILE A 41 21.96 -19.50 4.53
CA ILE A 41 20.68 -19.82 5.17
C ILE A 41 19.51 -19.09 4.47
N ASN A 42 19.68 -17.81 4.12
CA ASN A 42 18.66 -17.06 3.39
C ASN A 42 18.38 -17.64 2.00
N GLN A 43 19.42 -18.01 1.26
CA GLN A 43 19.27 -18.66 -0.05
C GLN A 43 18.52 -19.99 0.09
N ASN A 44 18.90 -20.83 1.04
CA ASN A 44 18.26 -22.13 1.28
C ASN A 44 16.79 -21.97 1.74
N LEU A 45 16.48 -20.95 2.56
CA LEU A 45 15.10 -20.61 2.92
C LEU A 45 14.27 -20.13 1.73
N LEU A 46 14.88 -19.41 0.79
CA LEU A 46 14.21 -18.96 -0.42
C LEU A 46 13.89 -20.14 -1.34
N GLU A 47 14.86 -21.04 -1.55
CA GLU A 47 14.65 -22.27 -2.32
C GLU A 47 13.57 -23.15 -1.68
N PHE A 48 13.56 -23.30 -0.34
CA PHE A 48 12.52 -24.03 0.37
C PHE A 48 11.13 -23.43 0.12
N LYS A 49 11.02 -22.09 0.14
CA LYS A 49 9.78 -21.36 -0.15
C LYS A 49 9.32 -21.55 -1.59
N ASP A 50 10.25 -21.58 -2.53
CA ASP A 50 9.93 -21.75 -3.96
C ASP A 50 9.47 -23.18 -4.26
N TYR A 51 10.11 -24.19 -3.67
CA TYR A 51 9.60 -25.57 -3.74
C TYR A 51 8.25 -25.72 -3.05
N LEU A 52 8.00 -25.05 -1.92
CA LEU A 52 6.68 -24.98 -1.31
C LEU A 52 5.64 -24.34 -2.24
N ARG A 53 6.01 -23.30 -2.97
CA ARG A 53 5.12 -22.62 -3.93
C ARG A 53 4.76 -23.53 -5.11
N ILE A 54 5.74 -24.29 -5.61
CA ILE A 54 5.52 -25.31 -6.65
C ILE A 54 4.63 -26.43 -6.12
N MET A 55 4.85 -26.89 -4.88
CA MET A 55 3.99 -27.92 -4.27
C MET A 55 2.56 -27.42 -4.05
N LYS A 56 2.39 -26.14 -3.68
CA LYS A 56 1.07 -25.50 -3.55
C LYS A 56 0.31 -25.42 -4.86
N SER A 57 0.99 -25.15 -5.98
CA SER A 57 0.34 -25.05 -7.29
C SER A 57 -0.06 -26.41 -7.86
N ILE A 58 0.73 -27.45 -7.56
CA ILE A 58 0.48 -28.83 -8.00
C ILE A 58 -0.59 -29.51 -7.13
N SER A 59 -0.60 -29.25 -5.82
CA SER A 59 -1.46 -29.93 -4.86
C SER A 59 -2.31 -28.94 -4.06
N ARG A 60 -3.38 -28.45 -4.70
CA ARG A 60 -4.39 -27.55 -4.10
C ARG A 60 -5.23 -28.30 -3.05
N GLY A 61 -4.68 -28.49 -1.85
CA GLY A 61 -5.45 -28.99 -0.69
C GLY A 61 -4.84 -30.16 0.09
N ASP A 62 -3.62 -30.59 -0.22
CA ASP A 62 -3.01 -31.74 0.46
C ASP A 62 -2.54 -31.39 1.89
N THR A 63 -2.85 -32.27 2.84
CA THR A 63 -2.37 -32.26 4.22
C THR A 63 -0.85 -32.15 4.31
N ASN A 64 -0.13 -32.74 3.35
CA ASN A 64 1.34 -32.68 3.30
C ASN A 64 1.84 -31.24 3.15
N TYR A 65 1.21 -30.45 2.26
CA TYR A 65 1.58 -29.03 2.08
C TYR A 65 1.49 -28.23 3.38
N ARG A 66 0.43 -28.45 4.18
CA ARG A 66 0.27 -27.76 5.48
C ARG A 66 1.40 -28.11 6.46
N ILE A 67 1.83 -29.37 6.49
CA ILE A 67 2.94 -29.81 7.36
C ILE A 67 4.24 -29.10 6.97
N TYR A 68 4.57 -29.05 5.68
CA TYR A 68 5.78 -28.38 5.23
C TYR A 68 5.70 -26.85 5.35
N GLU A 69 4.51 -26.24 5.25
CA GLU A 69 4.31 -24.82 5.53
C GLU A 69 4.59 -24.49 7.01
N LEU A 70 4.13 -25.33 7.94
CA LEU A 70 4.41 -25.16 9.37
C LEU A 70 5.91 -25.29 9.66
N LYS A 71 6.58 -26.27 9.05
CA LYS A 71 8.04 -26.44 9.15
C LYS A 71 8.82 -25.23 8.62
N TYR A 72 8.37 -24.65 7.52
CA TYR A 72 8.99 -23.41 7.01
C TYR A 72 8.82 -22.24 7.99
N LYS A 73 7.63 -22.09 8.57
CA LYS A 73 7.35 -21.03 9.55
C LYS A 73 8.23 -21.18 10.80
N SER A 74 8.39 -22.39 11.35
CA SER A 74 9.27 -22.62 12.50
C SER A 74 10.73 -22.35 12.16
N LEU A 75 11.19 -22.70 10.95
CA LEU A 75 12.55 -22.44 10.49
C LEU A 75 12.83 -20.94 10.34
N LYS A 76 11.85 -20.20 9.84
CA LYS A 76 11.90 -18.73 9.73
C LYS A 76 11.88 -18.06 11.10
N GLN A 77 11.09 -18.58 12.04
CA GLN A 77 11.08 -18.07 13.41
C GLN A 77 12.45 -18.27 14.07
N LYS A 78 13.00 -19.48 13.98
CA LYS A 78 14.35 -19.79 14.49
C LYS A 78 15.42 -18.90 13.85
N TYR A 79 15.31 -18.63 12.55
CA TYR A 79 16.21 -17.67 11.87
C TYR A 79 16.16 -16.28 12.51
N ARG A 80 14.95 -15.78 12.76
CA ARG A 80 14.74 -14.45 13.35
C ARG A 80 15.25 -14.38 14.79
N GLU A 81 15.04 -15.43 15.59
CA GLU A 81 15.57 -15.53 16.96
C GLU A 81 17.10 -15.52 16.94
N VAL A 82 17.72 -16.33 16.08
CA VAL A 82 19.19 -16.36 15.91
C VAL A 82 19.72 -15.00 15.45
N GLN A 83 19.05 -14.32 14.52
CA GLN A 83 19.43 -12.96 14.11
C GLN A 83 19.33 -11.92 15.24
N LEU A 84 18.33 -12.05 16.11
CA LEU A 84 18.14 -11.14 17.23
C LEU A 84 19.26 -11.33 18.26
N HIS A 85 19.54 -12.58 18.64
CA HIS A 85 20.65 -12.92 19.53
C HIS A 85 22.00 -12.42 18.99
N LEU A 86 22.23 -12.57 17.69
CA LEU A 86 23.42 -12.02 17.02
C LEU A 86 23.55 -10.51 17.15
N ASN A 87 22.45 -9.79 16.95
CA ASN A 87 22.46 -8.34 17.03
C ASN A 87 22.65 -7.86 18.48
N GLU A 88 21.99 -8.50 19.44
CA GLU A 88 22.16 -8.23 20.86
C GLU A 88 23.61 -8.45 21.32
N GLU A 89 24.24 -9.55 20.91
CA GLU A 89 25.65 -9.82 21.25
C GLU A 89 26.60 -8.77 20.64
N GLN A 90 26.36 -8.35 19.40
CA GLN A 90 27.10 -7.25 18.77
C GLN A 90 26.95 -5.95 19.56
N GLN A 91 25.73 -5.63 20.02
CA GLN A 91 25.46 -4.43 20.83
C GLN A 91 26.20 -4.47 22.17
N VAL A 92 26.24 -5.63 22.83
CA VAL A 92 27.00 -5.83 24.08
C VAL A 92 28.50 -5.62 23.85
N LYS A 93 29.08 -6.17 22.77
CA LYS A 93 30.50 -5.95 22.42
C LYS A 93 30.81 -4.48 22.15
N ILE A 94 29.92 -3.77 21.46
CA ILE A 94 30.04 -2.32 21.22
C ILE A 94 29.98 -1.56 22.56
N GLN A 95 29.06 -1.93 23.44
CA GLN A 95 28.92 -1.33 24.76
C GLN A 95 30.14 -1.59 25.66
N GLU A 96 30.70 -2.79 25.61
CA GLU A 96 31.94 -3.14 26.33
C GLU A 96 33.15 -2.37 25.79
N TYR A 97 33.26 -2.23 24.46
CA TYR A 97 34.29 -1.40 23.83
C TYR A 97 34.20 0.06 24.32
N ARG A 98 32.98 0.61 24.35
CA ARG A 98 32.72 1.95 24.90
C ARG A 98 33.11 2.05 26.38
N LEU A 99 32.81 1.03 27.20
CA LEU A 99 33.21 1.02 28.61
C LEU A 99 34.74 1.01 28.78
N LYS A 100 35.43 0.11 28.06
CA LYS A 100 36.89 -0.06 28.15
C LYS A 100 37.67 1.16 27.65
N HIS A 101 37.22 1.75 26.54
CA HIS A 101 37.93 2.87 25.93
C HIS A 101 37.54 4.23 26.52
N PHE A 102 36.32 4.36 27.06
CA PHE A 102 35.79 5.66 27.46
C PHE A 102 35.63 5.82 28.98
N ASN A 103 35.74 4.75 29.78
CA ASN A 103 35.60 4.81 31.25
C ASN A 103 34.32 5.54 31.73
N VAL A 104 33.28 5.58 30.88
CA VAL A 104 32.00 6.23 31.15
C VAL A 104 31.14 5.26 31.95
N LEU A 105 31.22 5.39 33.26
CA LEU A 105 30.12 5.00 34.13
C LEU A 105 28.91 5.86 33.76
N PRO A 106 27.67 5.32 33.77
CA PRO A 106 26.50 6.17 33.81
C PRO A 106 26.63 7.04 35.06
N ASP A 107 26.75 8.35 34.87
CA ASP A 107 26.59 9.30 35.96
C ASP A 107 25.11 9.27 36.35
N ILE A 108 24.76 8.38 37.28
CA ILE A 108 23.48 8.47 37.97
C ILE A 108 23.65 9.63 38.93
N ASP A 109 23.32 10.81 38.41
CA ASP A 109 23.32 12.08 39.11
C ASP A 109 22.24 12.04 40.21
N THR A 110 22.54 11.37 41.33
CA THR A 110 21.76 11.47 42.56
C THR A 110 22.23 12.71 43.33
N ASN A 111 21.94 13.91 42.84
CA ASN A 111 21.70 15.12 43.64
C ASN A 111 21.52 16.34 42.72
N THR A 112 20.35 16.47 42.11
CA THR A 112 19.88 17.80 41.68
C THR A 112 18.93 18.36 42.73
N ASP A 113 19.50 18.73 43.87
CA ASP A 113 18.89 19.71 44.75
C ASP A 113 20.02 20.50 45.41
N LYS A 114 20.29 21.68 44.84
CA LYS A 114 20.66 22.95 45.48
C LYS A 114 21.78 23.73 44.78
N VAL A 115 21.35 24.93 44.39
CA VAL A 115 22.04 26.20 44.63
C VAL A 115 23.31 26.45 43.83
N THR A 116 23.14 27.33 42.84
CA THR A 116 24.11 28.29 42.32
C THR A 116 25.14 28.69 43.38
N ASP A 117 26.34 28.12 43.32
CA ASP A 117 27.40 28.43 44.27
C ASP A 117 28.47 29.30 43.59
N GLU A 118 28.44 30.60 43.88
CA GLU A 118 29.39 31.60 43.39
C GLU A 118 30.86 31.23 43.70
N THR A 119 31.05 30.33 44.68
CA THR A 119 32.34 29.73 45.04
C THR A 119 32.92 28.83 43.93
N THR A 120 32.11 28.09 43.17
CA THR A 120 32.59 27.26 42.04
C THR A 120 33.02 28.11 40.85
N LEU A 121 32.31 29.21 40.60
CA LEU A 121 32.67 30.21 39.58
C LEU A 121 33.93 30.99 39.97
N GLN A 122 34.11 31.32 41.25
CA GLN A 122 35.34 31.93 41.78
C GLN A 122 36.52 30.97 41.73
N ALA A 123 36.35 29.70 42.12
CA ALA A 123 37.40 28.69 42.01
C ALA A 123 37.83 28.47 40.54
N THR A 124 36.88 28.47 39.60
CA THR A 124 37.17 28.36 38.17
C THR A 124 37.87 29.63 37.63
N ARG A 125 37.46 30.83 38.08
CA ARG A 125 38.14 32.09 37.76
C ARG A 125 39.57 32.11 38.30
N ASP A 126 39.77 31.74 39.57
CA ASP A 126 41.07 31.78 40.21
C ASP A 126 42.02 30.76 39.59
N GLN A 127 41.52 29.60 39.14
CA GLN A 127 42.30 28.68 38.32
C GLN A 127 42.70 29.27 36.96
N LEU A 128 41.80 30.00 36.28
CA LEU A 128 42.09 30.65 35.00
C LEU A 128 43.07 31.84 35.14
N PHE A 129 43.09 32.54 36.28
CA PHE A 129 43.95 33.70 36.53
C PHE A 129 45.24 33.39 37.31
N SER A 130 45.35 32.22 37.94
CA SER A 130 46.55 31.76 38.65
C SER A 130 47.80 31.73 37.76
N ASN A 131 47.64 31.45 36.46
CA ASN A 131 48.72 31.42 35.49
C ASN A 131 49.18 32.83 35.02
N ARG A 132 48.46 33.89 35.42
CA ARG A 132 48.77 35.27 35.02
C ARG A 132 49.61 36.03 36.05
N SER A 133 49.64 35.57 37.31
CA SER A 133 50.27 36.31 38.42
C SER A 133 51.77 36.04 38.60
N SER A 134 52.35 35.03 37.96
CA SER A 134 53.79 34.73 38.05
C SER A 134 54.62 35.56 37.07
N LYS A 135 54.56 36.90 37.17
CA LYS A 135 55.48 37.79 36.44
C LYS A 135 55.95 38.93 37.33
N LYS A 136 56.96 38.65 38.16
CA LYS A 136 57.93 39.63 38.67
C LYS A 136 59.03 38.90 39.45
N THR A 137 60.21 38.80 38.83
CA THR A 137 61.51 39.30 39.34
C THR A 137 62.46 39.26 38.15
N ALA A 138 62.85 40.45 37.71
CA ALA A 138 63.82 40.63 36.64
C ALA A 138 65.19 40.10 37.12
N GLU A 139 65.99 39.61 36.17
CA GLU A 139 67.47 39.41 36.25
C GLU A 139 68.05 37.97 36.34
N ALA A 140 67.26 36.89 36.31
CA ALA A 140 67.77 35.52 36.00
C ALA A 140 67.61 35.17 34.49
N SER A 141 67.94 36.13 33.64
CA SER A 141 67.06 36.59 32.55
C SER A 141 66.99 35.74 31.26
N ILE A 142 67.90 34.83 30.92
CA ILE A 142 67.88 34.16 29.60
C ILE A 142 67.66 32.64 29.68
N ALA A 143 68.45 31.92 30.47
CA ALA A 143 68.31 30.46 30.59
C ALA A 143 66.95 30.02 31.17
N GLN A 144 66.40 30.81 32.09
CA GLN A 144 65.08 30.54 32.67
C GLN A 144 63.95 30.89 31.70
N GLN A 145 64.13 31.91 30.84
CA GLN A 145 63.20 32.20 29.75
C GLN A 145 63.19 31.10 28.69
N ILE A 146 64.35 30.52 28.36
CA ILE A 146 64.45 29.40 27.41
C ILE A 146 63.76 28.14 27.96
N ASN A 147 63.99 27.78 29.23
CA ASN A 147 63.29 26.65 29.85
C ASN A 147 61.77 26.88 29.97
N GLN A 148 61.34 28.10 30.27
CA GLN A 148 59.92 28.48 30.24
C GLN A 148 59.32 28.45 28.84
N GLN A 149 60.09 28.80 27.81
CA GLN A 149 59.65 28.68 26.42
C GLN A 149 59.54 27.22 26.00
N ASN A 150 60.51 26.36 26.34
CA ASN A 150 60.46 24.93 26.06
C ASN A 150 59.29 24.24 26.76
N THR A 151 59.09 24.51 28.05
CA THR A 151 57.92 24.00 28.79
C THR A 151 56.60 24.52 28.22
N LYS A 152 56.53 25.79 27.79
CA LYS A 152 55.35 26.31 27.08
C LYS A 152 55.12 25.61 25.75
N ILE A 153 56.16 25.38 24.95
CA ILE A 153 56.07 24.64 23.68
C ILE A 153 55.62 23.21 23.95
N THR A 154 56.18 22.52 24.94
CA THR A 154 55.73 21.16 25.31
C THR A 154 54.28 21.17 25.77
N SER A 155 53.87 22.13 26.60
CA SER A 155 52.49 22.26 27.05
C SER A 155 51.51 22.58 25.91
N SER A 156 51.94 23.38 24.91
CA SER A 156 51.11 23.67 23.74
C SER A 156 51.04 22.48 22.78
N LEU A 157 52.10 21.68 22.66
CA LEU A 157 52.12 20.44 21.89
C LEU A 157 51.25 19.37 22.55
N GLN A 158 51.29 19.28 23.88
CA GLN A 158 50.44 18.38 24.66
C GLN A 158 48.96 18.79 24.56
N LYS A 159 48.66 20.09 24.69
CA LYS A 159 47.32 20.62 24.46
C LYS A 159 46.84 20.44 23.02
N SER A 160 47.74 20.57 22.04
CA SER A 160 47.44 20.30 20.62
C SER A 160 47.14 18.82 20.40
N ARG A 161 47.90 17.92 21.03
CA ARG A 161 47.63 16.48 21.02
C ARG A 161 46.28 16.17 21.64
N ASP A 162 45.94 16.76 22.78
CA ASP A 162 44.64 16.54 23.44
C ASP A 162 43.48 17.07 22.57
N MET A 163 43.66 18.23 21.93
CA MET A 163 42.69 18.79 20.99
C MET A 163 42.56 17.92 19.73
N LEU A 164 43.66 17.40 19.20
CA LEU A 164 43.67 16.51 18.03
C LEU A 164 42.97 15.19 18.35
N SER A 165 43.26 14.59 19.52
CA SER A 165 42.53 13.40 20.01
C SER A 165 41.03 13.69 20.16
N THR A 166 40.66 14.84 20.71
CA THR A 166 39.24 15.24 20.84
C THR A 166 38.58 15.44 19.47
N THR A 167 39.31 16.02 18.51
CA THR A 167 38.81 16.26 17.15
C THR A 167 38.63 14.95 16.40
N ILE A 168 39.57 13.99 16.56
CA ILE A 168 39.44 12.65 15.99
C ILE A 168 38.19 11.96 16.54
N LEU A 169 37.95 12.01 17.85
CA LEU A 169 36.73 11.45 18.46
C LEU A 169 35.46 12.10 17.92
N GLN A 170 35.46 13.42 17.74
CA GLN A 170 34.33 14.12 17.14
C GLN A 170 34.13 13.72 15.67
N SER A 171 35.20 13.43 14.93
CA SER A 171 35.14 12.93 13.56
C SER A 171 34.60 11.50 13.50
N GLU A 172 35.00 10.60 14.40
CA GLU A 172 34.47 9.23 14.46
C GLU A 172 32.99 9.23 14.82
N LEU A 173 32.56 10.03 15.80
CA LEU A 173 31.15 10.19 16.13
C LEU A 173 30.32 10.76 14.98
N ASN A 174 30.88 11.67 14.19
CA ASN A 174 30.21 12.20 13.00
C ASN A 174 30.10 11.13 11.90
N ILE A 175 31.14 10.31 11.69
CA ILE A 175 31.11 9.17 10.77
C ILE A 175 30.04 8.15 11.19
N ASP A 176 29.99 7.81 12.48
CA ASP A 176 28.96 6.92 13.03
C ASP A 176 27.55 7.50 12.86
N ALA A 177 27.40 8.81 13.07
CA ALA A 177 26.12 9.49 12.85
C ALA A 177 25.72 9.48 11.37
N ILE A 178 26.65 9.67 10.44
CA ILE A 178 26.41 9.59 9.00
C ILE A 178 26.04 8.15 8.59
N ASP A 179 26.70 7.13 9.15
CA ASP A 179 26.36 5.73 8.91
C ASP A 179 24.97 5.38 9.47
N GLN A 180 24.63 5.87 10.67
CA GLN A 180 23.29 5.73 11.24
C GLN A 180 22.23 6.44 10.38
N GLN A 181 22.49 7.67 9.95
CA GLN A 181 21.59 8.40 9.05
C GLN A 181 21.43 7.68 7.71
N THR A 182 22.48 7.04 7.21
CA THR A 182 22.43 6.23 5.98
C THR A 182 21.58 4.96 6.19
N LYS A 183 21.73 4.28 7.33
CA LYS A 183 20.89 3.14 7.73
C LYS A 183 19.43 3.54 7.91
N ASP A 184 19.16 4.70 8.49
CA ASP A 184 17.81 5.24 8.62
C ASP A 184 17.21 5.61 7.27
N LEU A 185 17.99 6.18 6.34
CA LEU A 185 17.56 6.38 4.96
C LEU A 185 17.23 5.04 4.26
N ALA A 186 18.05 4.00 4.47
CA ALA A 186 17.78 2.67 3.91
C ALA A 186 16.48 2.07 4.51
N LYS A 187 16.24 2.27 5.81
CA LYS A 187 15.01 1.85 6.49
C LYS A 187 13.78 2.64 6.03
N LEU A 188 13.93 3.94 5.77
CA LEU A 188 12.90 4.78 5.16
C LEU A 188 12.58 4.30 3.74
N ASN A 189 13.59 3.99 2.93
CA ASN A 189 13.40 3.42 1.59
C ASN A 189 12.66 2.08 1.64
N GLU A 190 13.04 1.18 2.55
CA GLU A 190 12.33 -0.09 2.75
C GLU A 190 10.87 0.15 3.21
N SER A 191 10.66 1.13 4.10
CA SER A 191 9.31 1.53 4.53
C SER A 191 8.50 2.09 3.36
N PHE A 192 9.10 2.84 2.45
CA PHE A 192 8.47 3.31 1.21
C PHE A 192 8.11 2.18 0.26
N ILE A 193 8.99 1.19 0.08
CA ILE A 193 8.70 -0.02 -0.72
C ILE A 193 7.54 -0.79 -0.10
N GLN A 194 7.54 -0.97 1.23
CA GLN A 194 6.47 -1.64 1.95
C GLN A 194 5.15 -0.86 1.86
N PHE A 195 5.19 0.48 1.93
CA PHE A 195 4.03 1.35 1.70
C PHE A 195 3.52 1.21 0.27
N GLY A 196 4.40 1.10 -0.72
CA GLY A 196 4.07 0.80 -2.10
C GLY A 196 3.37 -0.56 -2.26
N ASP A 197 3.83 -1.60 -1.57
CA ASP A 197 3.19 -2.91 -1.57
C ASP A 197 1.82 -2.88 -0.85
N LEU A 198 1.69 -2.09 0.22
CA LEU A 198 0.40 -1.84 0.89
C LEU A 198 -0.57 -1.08 -0.01
N LEU A 199 -0.12 -0.06 -0.74
CA LEU A 199 -0.91 0.64 -1.75
C LEU A 199 -1.33 -0.28 -2.89
N SER A 200 -0.40 -1.14 -3.36
CA SER A 200 -0.68 -2.15 -4.37
C SER A 200 -1.74 -3.15 -3.88
N LYS A 201 -1.63 -3.61 -2.62
CA LYS A 201 -2.65 -4.44 -1.97
C LYS A 201 -3.97 -3.70 -1.88
N SER A 202 -4.00 -2.48 -1.36
CA SER A 202 -5.21 -1.64 -1.28
C SER A 202 -5.89 -1.50 -2.65
N LYS A 203 -5.11 -1.22 -3.70
CA LYS A 203 -5.59 -1.19 -5.09
C LYS A 203 -6.11 -2.55 -5.57
N GLY A 204 -5.49 -3.65 -5.15
CA GLY A 204 -5.97 -5.02 -5.36
C GLY A 204 -7.29 -5.31 -4.66
N ILE A 205 -7.46 -4.86 -3.41
CA ILE A 205 -8.74 -4.93 -2.68
C ILE A 205 -9.80 -4.08 -3.39
N ILE A 206 -9.49 -2.85 -3.80
CA ILE A 206 -10.40 -2.00 -4.58
C ILE A 206 -10.84 -2.71 -5.87
N LYS A 207 -9.90 -3.30 -6.62
CA LYS A 207 -10.22 -4.06 -7.84
C LYS A 207 -11.00 -5.34 -7.55
N PHE A 208 -10.74 -5.98 -6.41
CA PHE A 208 -11.48 -7.16 -6.00
C PHE A 208 -12.92 -6.81 -5.62
N ILE A 209 -13.13 -5.69 -4.92
CA ILE A 209 -14.46 -5.14 -4.62
C ILE A 209 -15.18 -4.78 -5.92
N GLU A 210 -14.52 -4.08 -6.84
CA GLU A 210 -15.07 -3.74 -8.15
C GLU A 210 -15.47 -5.01 -8.94
N LYS A 211 -14.62 -6.05 -8.93
CA LYS A 211 -14.89 -7.31 -9.61
C LYS A 211 -15.98 -8.14 -8.92
N GLN A 212 -16.03 -8.13 -7.58
CA GLN A 212 -17.09 -8.80 -6.83
C GLN A 212 -18.44 -8.14 -7.10
N ASP A 213 -18.52 -6.81 -7.15
CA ASP A 213 -19.74 -6.09 -7.51
C ASP A 213 -20.21 -6.49 -8.92
N LYS A 214 -19.29 -6.62 -9.88
CA LYS A 214 -19.63 -7.11 -11.23
C LYS A 214 -20.16 -8.54 -11.25
N GLN A 215 -19.53 -9.47 -10.52
CA GLN A 215 -19.99 -10.86 -10.46
C GLN A 215 -21.31 -11.00 -9.71
N ASP A 216 -21.52 -10.19 -8.67
CA ASP A 216 -22.77 -10.17 -7.91
C ASP A 216 -23.91 -9.62 -8.76
N ARG A 217 -23.68 -8.49 -9.46
CA ARG A 217 -24.61 -7.99 -10.49
C ARG A 217 -24.93 -9.07 -11.53
N GLN A 218 -23.92 -9.77 -12.05
CA GLN A 218 -24.15 -10.83 -13.04
C GLN A 218 -25.00 -11.99 -12.48
N ARG A 219 -24.81 -12.37 -11.21
CA ARG A 219 -25.64 -13.39 -10.54
C ARG A 219 -27.08 -12.93 -10.35
N ILE A 220 -27.27 -11.67 -9.96
CA ILE A 220 -28.61 -11.06 -9.84
C ILE A 220 -29.32 -11.09 -11.20
N TYR A 221 -28.64 -10.67 -12.28
CA TYR A 221 -29.20 -10.73 -13.64
C TYR A 221 -29.50 -12.15 -14.11
N LEU A 222 -28.65 -13.13 -13.80
CA LEU A 222 -28.91 -14.54 -14.16
C LEU A 222 -30.15 -15.08 -13.44
N SER A 223 -30.32 -14.74 -12.15
CA SER A 223 -31.50 -15.12 -11.36
C SER A 223 -32.77 -14.48 -11.93
N MET A 224 -32.73 -13.17 -12.21
CA MET A 224 -33.84 -12.43 -12.82
C MET A 224 -34.19 -12.98 -14.20
N GLY A 225 -33.17 -13.29 -15.02
CA GLY A 225 -33.32 -13.91 -16.33
C GLY A 225 -33.93 -15.31 -16.25
N PHE A 226 -33.49 -16.14 -15.31
CA PHE A 226 -34.07 -17.47 -15.09
C PHE A 226 -35.52 -17.39 -14.61
N PHE A 227 -35.87 -16.40 -13.79
CA PHE A 227 -37.25 -16.14 -13.39
C PHE A 227 -38.13 -15.76 -14.59
N ILE A 228 -37.68 -14.81 -15.43
CA ILE A 228 -38.37 -14.46 -16.68
C ILE A 228 -38.47 -15.68 -17.59
N LEU A 229 -37.40 -16.46 -17.75
CA LEU A 229 -37.39 -17.64 -18.60
C LEU A 229 -38.35 -18.71 -18.08
N CYS A 230 -38.43 -18.89 -16.76
CA CYS A 230 -39.39 -19.79 -16.12
C CYS A 230 -40.82 -19.31 -16.35
N CYS A 231 -41.09 -18.02 -16.16
CA CYS A 231 -42.40 -17.41 -16.44
C CYS A 231 -42.76 -17.55 -17.93
N CYS A 232 -41.83 -17.22 -18.82
CA CYS A 232 -41.98 -17.35 -20.27
C CYS A 232 -42.16 -18.81 -20.70
N TRP A 233 -41.50 -19.77 -20.05
CA TRP A 233 -41.69 -21.20 -20.28
C TRP A 233 -43.06 -21.69 -19.80
N VAL A 234 -43.53 -21.23 -18.64
CA VAL A 234 -44.87 -21.51 -18.13
C VAL A 234 -45.92 -20.92 -19.06
N LEU A 235 -45.75 -19.67 -19.49
CA LEU A 235 -46.60 -19.02 -20.49
C LEU A 235 -46.53 -19.75 -21.84
N TYR A 236 -45.34 -20.16 -22.28
CA TYR A 236 -45.14 -20.96 -23.49
C TYR A 236 -45.97 -22.25 -23.44
N ARG A 237 -45.88 -22.96 -22.32
CA ARG A 237 -46.52 -24.26 -22.13
C ARG A 237 -48.02 -24.14 -21.88
N ARG A 238 -48.47 -23.11 -21.16
CA ARG A 238 -49.86 -22.99 -20.69
C ARG A 238 -50.71 -22.08 -21.57
N VAL A 239 -50.20 -20.90 -21.89
CA VAL A 239 -50.91 -19.88 -22.66
C VAL A 239 -50.59 -20.09 -24.14
N LEU A 240 -49.35 -20.05 -24.59
CA LEU A 240 -49.00 -19.98 -26.02
C LEU A 240 -49.62 -21.06 -26.90
N ARG A 241 -49.75 -22.33 -26.49
CA ARG A 241 -50.31 -23.34 -27.43
C ARG A 241 -51.75 -23.07 -27.90
N ARG A 242 -52.59 -22.39 -27.12
CA ARG A 242 -53.99 -22.09 -27.51
C ARG A 242 -54.17 -20.63 -27.93
N PRO A 243 -53.91 -19.62 -27.09
CA PRO A 243 -53.91 -18.24 -27.53
C PRO A 243 -52.84 -17.89 -28.55
N LEU A 244 -51.65 -18.50 -28.69
CA LEU A 244 -50.86 -18.21 -29.90
C LEU A 244 -51.51 -18.82 -31.13
N LYS A 245 -52.16 -19.99 -31.10
CA LYS A 245 -52.93 -20.44 -32.29
C LYS A 245 -54.07 -19.46 -32.62
N ILE A 246 -54.81 -18.98 -31.62
CA ILE A 246 -55.91 -18.02 -31.81
C ILE A 246 -55.39 -16.64 -32.18
N LEU A 247 -54.30 -16.16 -31.58
CA LEU A 247 -53.67 -14.85 -31.80
C LEU A 247 -52.91 -14.87 -33.11
N PHE A 248 -52.21 -15.93 -33.50
CA PHE A 248 -51.62 -16.07 -34.82
C PHE A 248 -52.70 -16.28 -35.89
N TRP A 249 -53.82 -16.96 -35.60
CA TRP A 249 -54.97 -17.00 -36.52
C TRP A 249 -55.67 -15.65 -36.63
N SER A 250 -55.84 -14.93 -35.53
CA SER A 250 -56.44 -13.60 -35.47
C SER A 250 -55.52 -12.53 -36.05
N LEU A 251 -54.21 -12.60 -35.80
CA LEU A 251 -53.20 -11.76 -36.41
C LEU A 251 -53.06 -12.12 -37.87
N PHE A 252 -52.97 -13.37 -38.28
CA PHE A 252 -52.91 -13.71 -39.70
C PHE A 252 -54.20 -13.31 -40.42
N LYS A 253 -55.37 -13.42 -39.78
CA LYS A 253 -56.63 -12.96 -40.35
C LYS A 253 -56.75 -11.44 -40.37
N ILE A 254 -56.32 -10.71 -39.32
CA ILE A 254 -56.29 -9.24 -39.32
C ILE A 254 -55.23 -8.72 -40.28
N PHE A 255 -54.07 -9.39 -40.40
CA PHE A 255 -53.00 -9.02 -41.31
C PHE A 255 -53.39 -9.37 -42.75
N ASN A 256 -54.15 -10.44 -42.99
CA ASN A 256 -54.70 -10.73 -44.31
C ASN A 256 -55.88 -9.81 -44.67
N ILE A 257 -56.71 -9.39 -43.70
CA ILE A 257 -57.76 -8.37 -43.91
C ILE A 257 -57.12 -7.00 -44.13
N PHE A 258 -56.09 -6.65 -43.35
CA PHE A 258 -55.37 -5.39 -43.43
C PHE A 258 -54.50 -5.35 -44.69
N ASN A 259 -53.86 -6.45 -45.09
CA ASN A 259 -53.13 -6.55 -46.35
C ASN A 259 -54.05 -6.70 -47.57
N TRP A 260 -55.30 -7.13 -47.40
CA TRP A 260 -56.32 -7.00 -48.45
C TRP A 260 -56.78 -5.54 -48.55
N ILE A 261 -57.10 -4.90 -47.42
CA ILE A 261 -57.57 -3.50 -47.35
C ILE A 261 -56.48 -2.49 -47.75
N LEU A 262 -55.20 -2.75 -47.43
CA LEU A 262 -54.04 -1.95 -47.87
C LEU A 262 -53.45 -2.43 -49.21
N GLY A 263 -53.62 -3.70 -49.58
CA GLY A 263 -53.03 -4.28 -50.80
C GLY A 263 -53.89 -4.14 -52.05
N THR A 264 -55.12 -3.64 -51.95
CA THR A 264 -55.93 -3.20 -53.10
C THR A 264 -55.93 -1.69 -53.23
N GLY A 265 -54.75 -1.10 -53.43
CA GLY A 265 -54.62 0.25 -53.92
C GLY A 265 -54.79 0.28 -55.44
N SER A 266 -56.01 0.50 -55.94
CA SER A 266 -56.21 1.30 -57.15
C SER A 266 -57.66 1.78 -57.33
N ARG A 267 -57.76 3.11 -57.16
CA ARG A 267 -58.77 4.02 -57.70
C ARG A 267 -59.94 4.35 -56.77
N VAL A 268 -59.67 5.20 -55.78
CA VAL A 268 -60.67 6.13 -55.23
C VAL A 268 -60.37 7.53 -55.77
N LYS A 269 -61.30 8.05 -56.58
CA LYS A 269 -61.40 9.46 -56.90
C LYS A 269 -61.71 10.23 -55.61
N THR A 270 -60.95 11.28 -55.39
CA THR A 270 -61.29 12.49 -54.64
C THR A 270 -62.78 12.64 -54.36
N THR A 271 -63.15 12.71 -53.07
CA THR A 271 -63.88 13.85 -52.49
C THR A 271 -64.08 13.63 -50.99
N ASP A 272 -63.74 14.71 -50.29
CA ASP A 272 -64.13 15.13 -48.95
C ASP A 272 -63.50 14.51 -47.70
N VAL A 273 -62.94 15.46 -46.95
CA VAL A 273 -62.35 15.36 -45.64
C VAL A 273 -63.49 15.41 -44.64
N ASP A 274 -63.56 14.45 -43.72
CA ASP A 274 -64.31 14.66 -42.48
C ASP A 274 -63.35 14.67 -41.29
N VAL A 275 -63.55 15.72 -40.49
CA VAL A 275 -62.61 16.39 -39.59
C VAL A 275 -62.61 15.78 -38.19
N ASP A 276 -63.10 14.56 -38.04
CA ASP A 276 -63.51 14.00 -36.75
C ASP A 276 -62.46 13.13 -36.04
N THR A 277 -61.26 12.98 -36.61
CA THR A 277 -60.17 12.20 -35.98
C THR A 277 -59.15 13.05 -35.22
N LEU A 278 -59.19 14.38 -35.37
CA LEU A 278 -58.28 15.30 -34.67
C LEU A 278 -58.81 15.78 -33.31
N SER A 279 -60.13 15.82 -33.11
CA SER A 279 -60.75 16.21 -31.82
C SER A 279 -60.51 15.18 -30.70
N VAL A 280 -60.42 13.90 -31.07
CA VAL A 280 -60.19 12.78 -30.16
C VAL A 280 -58.72 12.74 -29.65
N ILE A 281 -57.77 13.15 -30.49
CA ILE A 281 -56.34 13.17 -30.15
C ILE A 281 -55.99 14.39 -29.27
N ILE A 282 -56.68 15.52 -29.44
CA ILE A 282 -56.47 16.72 -28.62
C ILE A 282 -57.10 16.56 -27.22
N SER A 283 -58.28 15.92 -27.12
CA SER A 283 -58.93 15.71 -25.82
C SER A 283 -58.18 14.70 -24.94
N THR A 284 -57.52 13.71 -25.55
CA THR A 284 -56.75 12.69 -24.82
C THR A 284 -55.39 13.20 -24.35
N THR A 285 -54.76 14.14 -25.05
CA THR A 285 -53.48 14.73 -24.63
C THR A 285 -53.66 15.79 -23.54
N ALA A 286 -54.75 16.57 -23.55
CA ALA A 286 -55.04 17.57 -22.52
C ALA A 286 -55.27 16.96 -21.11
N ALA A 287 -55.92 15.79 -21.03
CA ALA A 287 -56.19 15.09 -19.76
C ALA A 287 -54.93 14.44 -19.16
N VAL A 288 -53.98 14.02 -20.00
CA VAL A 288 -52.71 13.44 -19.56
C VAL A 288 -51.77 14.54 -19.07
N VAL A 289 -51.77 15.71 -19.71
CA VAL A 289 -50.96 16.86 -19.29
C VAL A 289 -51.44 17.46 -17.97
N SER A 290 -52.75 17.57 -17.73
CA SER A 290 -53.28 18.09 -16.45
C SER A 290 -53.02 17.16 -15.25
N THR A 291 -52.90 15.86 -15.48
CA THR A 291 -52.56 14.86 -14.45
C THR A 291 -51.07 14.88 -14.09
N ILE A 292 -50.21 15.35 -15.01
CA ILE A 292 -48.77 15.53 -14.77
C ILE A 292 -48.47 16.89 -14.11
N LEU A 293 -49.37 17.87 -14.29
CA LEU A 293 -49.19 19.26 -13.83
C LEU A 293 -49.34 19.46 -12.31
N THR A 294 -49.91 18.51 -11.57
CA THR A 294 -50.17 18.69 -10.13
C THR A 294 -49.00 18.32 -9.21
N ASP A 295 -47.92 17.73 -9.73
CA ASP A 295 -46.92 17.05 -8.89
C ASP A 295 -45.47 17.52 -9.05
N LEU A 296 -45.19 18.63 -9.75
CA LEU A 296 -43.80 19.12 -9.91
C LEU A 296 -43.66 20.66 -9.83
N PRO A 297 -42.56 21.19 -9.25
CA PRO A 297 -42.37 22.62 -8.98
C PRO A 297 -42.12 23.48 -10.23
N ASP A 298 -42.67 24.69 -10.23
CA ASP A 298 -42.89 25.61 -11.38
C ASP A 298 -41.68 26.11 -12.18
N ASP A 299 -40.42 25.90 -11.75
CA ASP A 299 -39.28 26.67 -12.27
C ASP A 299 -38.57 26.02 -13.48
N SER A 300 -38.88 24.76 -13.81
CA SER A 300 -38.33 24.03 -14.98
C SER A 300 -39.31 23.91 -16.16
N PHE A 301 -40.47 24.56 -16.04
CA PHE A 301 -41.63 24.32 -16.89
C PHE A 301 -41.61 25.10 -18.21
N THR A 302 -40.95 26.26 -18.24
CA THR A 302 -40.99 27.16 -19.41
C THR A 302 -40.00 26.77 -20.50
N GLU A 303 -38.78 26.34 -20.14
CA GLU A 303 -37.77 25.91 -21.13
C GLU A 303 -38.15 24.59 -21.82
N THR A 304 -38.75 23.65 -21.08
CA THR A 304 -39.11 22.32 -21.62
C THR A 304 -40.36 22.35 -22.49
N LEU A 305 -41.29 23.27 -22.24
CA LEU A 305 -42.48 23.45 -23.08
C LEU A 305 -42.18 24.11 -24.42
N GLU A 306 -41.30 25.11 -24.46
CA GLU A 306 -40.90 25.69 -25.75
C GLU A 306 -40.15 24.68 -26.61
N GLU A 307 -39.31 23.83 -26.01
CA GLU A 307 -38.57 22.79 -26.73
C GLU A 307 -39.48 21.70 -27.31
N ILE A 308 -40.50 21.28 -26.55
CA ILE A 308 -41.45 20.26 -27.01
C ILE A 308 -42.42 20.82 -28.08
N VAL A 309 -42.89 22.07 -27.93
CA VAL A 309 -43.75 22.72 -28.93
C VAL A 309 -42.99 23.02 -30.23
N SER A 310 -41.72 23.42 -30.13
CA SER A 310 -40.78 23.54 -31.24
C SER A 310 -40.56 22.20 -31.96
N GLY A 311 -40.36 21.12 -31.19
CA GLY A 311 -40.18 19.77 -31.73
C GLY A 311 -41.43 19.23 -32.45
N ILE A 312 -42.62 19.54 -31.95
CA ILE A 312 -43.89 19.11 -32.56
C ILE A 312 -44.19 19.93 -33.82
N THR A 313 -43.94 21.24 -33.82
CA THR A 313 -44.16 22.10 -35.00
C THR A 313 -43.19 21.79 -36.14
N THR A 314 -41.93 21.47 -35.84
CA THR A 314 -40.94 21.06 -36.84
C THR A 314 -41.21 19.67 -37.42
N THR A 315 -41.72 18.73 -36.61
CA THR A 315 -42.13 17.40 -37.10
C THR A 315 -43.44 17.44 -37.88
N SER A 316 -44.42 18.29 -37.50
CA SER A 316 -45.63 18.49 -38.29
C SER A 316 -45.35 19.20 -39.62
N ALA A 317 -44.42 20.16 -39.65
CA ALA A 317 -44.02 20.84 -40.89
C ALA A 317 -43.27 19.90 -41.83
N ARG A 318 -42.42 19.00 -41.30
CA ARG A 318 -41.74 17.97 -42.10
C ARG A 318 -42.67 16.89 -42.66
N LEU A 319 -43.72 16.54 -41.94
CA LEU A 319 -44.74 15.60 -42.45
C LEU A 319 -45.64 16.22 -43.52
N ALA A 320 -45.74 17.55 -43.58
CA ALA A 320 -46.48 18.26 -44.62
C ALA A 320 -45.67 18.49 -45.92
N ASP A 321 -44.32 18.49 -45.86
CA ASP A 321 -43.43 18.71 -47.01
C ASP A 321 -43.05 17.40 -47.73
N GLU A 322 -43.35 16.24 -47.14
CA GLU A 322 -43.17 14.90 -47.73
C GLU A 322 -44.45 14.28 -48.35
N LEU A 323 -45.51 15.07 -48.53
CA LEU A 323 -46.79 14.66 -49.14
C LEU A 323 -47.08 15.44 -50.43
#